data_AF-A0A969NR96-F1
#
_entry.id   AF-A0A969NR96-F1
#
_cell.length_a   1.000
_cell.length_b   1.000
_cell.length_c   1.000
_cell.angle_alpha   90.00
_cell.angle_beta   90.00
_cell.angle_gamma   90.00
#
_symmetry.space_group_name_H-M   'P 1'
#
loop_
_entity.id
_entity.type
_entity.pdbx_description
1 polymer ?
#
loop_
_entity_poly.entity_id
_entity_poly.type
_entity_poly.pdbx_seq_one_letter_code
_entity_poly.pdbx_strand_id
1 'polypeptide(L)'
;MANTNLSACVHLDGSCLFELSDQKSNLNKRIKYVEEQLADIKDTYINTNSVQINIVHQGDHNRQSLKASVGSKKIPVLTLKPRDINVDGIDLETQAEQISDRIKRGLEQAKLERKPAFMIQQAKLTVVGLLLMILSNFILWHSIKRLTQAKVTFSRDADLPSQLEQRRTINLKEVQYRLLQLIQLTVWIGGTLIILGLFPQTRLMQLWIITILRIPLRLIVIIWICYVLIRLSYARSPKLMPLLLMMLLPITMS
;
A
#
# COMPACT_ATOMS: atom_id res chain seq x y z
N MET A 1 -1.75 -11.17 31.47
CA MET A 1 -1.72 -10.26 30.30
C MET A 1 -0.38 -10.48 29.60
N ALA A 2 -0.36 -11.14 28.44
CA ALA A 2 0.88 -11.40 27.72
C ALA A 2 1.46 -10.08 27.19
N ASN A 3 2.65 -9.70 27.67
CA ASN A 3 3.46 -8.64 27.06
C ASN A 3 3.94 -9.18 25.70
N THR A 4 3.14 -9.01 24.65
CA THR A 4 3.64 -9.22 23.29
C THR A 4 4.56 -8.05 22.98
N ASN A 5 5.87 -8.28 23.02
CA ASN A 5 6.83 -7.36 22.43
C ASN A 5 6.46 -7.25 20.95
N LEU A 6 6.07 -6.05 20.52
CA LEU A 6 5.77 -5.75 19.14
C LEU A 6 6.96 -4.97 18.60
N SER A 7 7.46 -5.40 17.44
CA SER A 7 8.38 -4.61 16.64
C SER A 7 7.61 -3.90 15.53
N ALA A 8 8.03 -2.69 15.19
CA ALA A 8 7.55 -2.00 14.00
C ALA A 8 8.64 -1.13 13.41
N CYS A 9 8.60 -0.97 12.08
CA CYS A 9 9.64 -0.25 11.35
C CYS A 9 9.45 1.28 11.41
N VAL A 10 10.57 1.98 11.58
CA VAL A 10 10.71 3.43 11.43
C VAL A 10 11.05 3.75 9.98
N HIS A 11 10.27 4.64 9.37
CA HIS A 11 10.41 4.99 7.97
C HIS A 11 11.06 6.36 7.77
N LEU A 12 11.86 6.49 6.70
CA LEU A 12 12.32 7.76 6.15
C LEU A 12 11.89 7.83 4.68
N ASP A 13 11.08 8.82 4.32
CA ASP A 13 10.47 8.96 2.98
C ASP A 13 9.80 7.65 2.49
N GLY A 14 9.14 6.94 3.41
CA GLY A 14 8.42 5.69 3.16
C GLY A 14 9.30 4.44 3.08
N SER A 15 10.62 4.56 3.21
CA SER A 15 11.56 3.42 3.23
C SER A 15 11.86 3.01 4.67
N CYS A 16 11.76 1.71 4.96
CA CYS A 16 12.05 1.15 6.28
C CYS A 16 13.56 1.22 6.58
N LEU A 17 13.96 1.93 7.65
CA LEU A 17 15.37 2.06 8.03
C LEU A 17 15.78 1.01 9.08
N PHE A 18 15.00 0.89 10.15
CA PHE A 18 15.25 -0.02 11.27
C PHE A 18 13.96 -0.26 12.06
N GLU A 19 13.96 -1.30 12.89
CA GLU A 19 12.82 -1.65 13.73
C GLU A 19 13.05 -1.19 15.16
N LEU A 20 11.96 -0.76 15.81
CA LEU A 20 11.92 -0.47 17.24
C LEU A 20 10.96 -1.43 17.90
N SER A 21 11.26 -1.78 19.15
CA SER A 21 10.49 -2.76 19.93
C SER A 21 9.96 -2.11 21.20
N ASP A 22 8.65 -2.14 21.41
CA ASP A 22 8.01 -1.56 22.60
C ASP A 22 6.64 -2.20 22.86
N GLN A 23 6.01 -1.81 23.95
CA GLN A 23 4.60 -2.14 24.23
C GLN A 23 3.68 -1.46 23.22
N LYS A 24 2.60 -2.13 22.83
CA LYS A 24 1.63 -1.66 21.82
C LYS A 24 1.16 -0.21 22.01
N SER A 25 0.93 0.20 23.27
CA SER A 25 0.46 1.54 23.63
C SER A 25 1.50 2.65 23.39
N ASN A 26 2.79 2.32 23.47
CA ASN A 26 3.90 3.28 23.38
C ASN A 26 4.64 3.20 22.05
N LEU A 27 4.61 2.05 21.37
CA LEU A 27 5.32 1.81 20.12
C LEU A 27 4.95 2.85 19.04
N ASN A 28 3.66 3.07 18.78
CA ASN A 28 3.22 4.04 17.78
C ASN A 28 3.66 5.47 18.11
N LYS A 29 3.61 5.87 19.39
CA LYS A 29 4.03 7.22 19.80
C LYS A 29 5.53 7.39 19.60
N ARG A 30 6.30 6.36 19.96
CA ARG A 30 7.75 6.35 19.85
C ARG A 30 8.21 6.36 18.40
N ILE A 31 7.59 5.56 17.53
CA ILE A 31 7.86 5.57 16.08
C ILE A 31 7.55 6.95 15.51
N LYS A 32 6.35 7.49 15.78
CA LYS A 32 5.96 8.80 15.27
C LYS A 32 6.95 9.90 15.68
N TYR A 33 7.36 9.90 16.95
CA TYR A 33 8.37 10.85 17.44
C TYR A 33 9.70 10.73 16.68
N VAL A 34 10.20 9.51 16.48
CA VAL A 34 11.47 9.29 15.77
C VAL A 34 11.36 9.67 14.30
N GLU A 35 10.26 9.34 13.63
CA GLU A 35 10.01 9.73 12.24
C GLU A 35 9.93 11.26 12.07
N GLU A 36 9.31 11.98 13.01
CA GLU A 36 9.29 13.44 13.04
C GLU A 36 10.69 14.05 13.21
N GLN A 37 11.52 13.49 14.11
CA GLN A 37 12.90 13.95 14.27
C GLN A 37 13.75 13.68 13.02
N LEU A 38 13.62 12.50 12.43
CA LEU A 38 14.30 12.15 11.19
C LEU A 38 13.88 13.06 10.02
N ALA A 39 12.62 13.50 9.99
CA ALA A 39 12.14 14.47 9.02
C ALA A 39 12.81 15.85 9.21
N ASP A 40 12.91 16.37 10.43
CA ASP A 40 13.61 17.64 10.72
C ASP A 40 15.10 17.57 10.35
N ILE A 41 15.76 16.44 10.64
CA ILE A 41 17.16 16.21 10.28
C ILE A 41 17.34 16.19 8.78
N LYS A 42 16.48 15.44 8.08
CA LYS A 42 16.47 15.35 6.61
C LYS A 42 16.32 16.73 5.99
N ASP A 43 15.33 17.51 6.40
CA ASP A 43 15.08 18.82 5.83
C ASP A 43 16.23 19.79 6.11
N THR A 44 16.81 19.74 7.32
CA THR A 44 18.02 20.50 7.66
C THR A 44 19.21 20.10 6.77
N TYR A 45 19.45 18.80 6.56
CA TYR A 45 20.59 18.27 5.79
C TYR A 45 20.49 18.53 4.29
N ILE A 46 19.27 18.58 3.76
CA ILE A 46 19.01 18.90 2.35
C ILE A 46 19.21 20.39 2.10
N ASN A 47 18.71 21.25 2.99
CA ASN A 47 18.77 22.71 2.83
C ASN A 47 20.15 23.30 3.17
N THR A 48 20.96 22.57 3.94
CA THR A 48 22.32 22.99 4.27
C THR A 48 23.30 22.44 3.23
N ASN A 49 24.24 23.28 2.78
CA ASN A 49 25.38 22.87 1.94
C ASN A 49 26.40 21.98 2.72
N SER A 50 26.01 21.40 3.85
CA SER A 50 26.82 20.47 4.61
C SER A 50 27.06 19.20 3.79
N VAL A 51 28.35 18.89 3.62
CA VAL A 51 28.81 17.71 2.87
C VAL A 51 28.58 16.43 3.68
N GLN A 52 28.70 16.49 5.01
CA GLN A 52 28.67 15.30 5.86
C GLN A 52 27.70 15.47 7.03
N ILE A 53 26.91 14.43 7.28
CA ILE A 53 26.13 14.26 8.50
C ILE A 53 26.92 13.36 9.45
N ASN A 54 27.02 13.77 10.71
CA ASN A 54 27.64 12.94 11.75
C ASN A 54 26.57 12.50 12.74
N ILE A 55 26.50 11.20 13.03
CA ILE A 55 25.57 10.64 14.00
C ILE A 55 26.41 10.12 15.15
N VAL A 56 26.28 10.79 16.30
CA VAL A 56 27.01 10.45 17.51
C VAL A 56 26.06 9.71 18.44
N HIS A 57 26.51 8.55 18.93
CA HIS A 57 25.87 7.85 20.02
C HIS A 57 26.52 8.27 21.34
N GLN A 58 25.70 8.50 22.36
CA GLN A 58 26.15 8.86 23.69
C GLN A 58 25.23 8.15 24.70
N GLY A 59 25.81 7.37 25.61
CA GLY A 59 25.02 6.60 26.56
C GLY A 59 25.83 5.57 27.35
N ASP A 60 25.09 4.68 28.02
CA ASP A 60 25.59 3.57 28.82
C ASP A 60 25.03 2.23 28.29
N HIS A 61 25.35 1.12 28.98
CA HIS A 61 24.88 -0.22 28.59
C HIS A 61 23.35 -0.39 28.62
N ASN A 62 22.61 0.49 29.30
CA ASN A 62 21.17 0.40 29.47
C ASN A 62 20.39 1.40 28.61
N ARG A 63 21.03 2.46 28.13
CA ARG A 63 20.43 3.49 27.28
C ARG A 63 21.47 4.13 26.37
N GLN A 64 21.25 4.04 25.06
CA GLN A 64 22.09 4.72 24.06
C GLN A 64 21.28 5.81 23.34
N SER A 65 21.69 7.07 23.47
CA SER A 65 21.05 8.20 22.78
C SER A 65 21.78 8.52 21.48
N LEU A 66 21.05 8.55 20.36
CA LEU A 66 21.59 8.91 19.05
C LEU A 66 21.26 10.39 18.78
N LYS A 67 22.27 11.16 18.41
CA LYS A 67 22.16 12.58 18.05
C LYS A 67 22.78 12.81 16.68
N ALA A 68 22.04 13.45 15.78
CA ALA A 68 22.54 13.86 14.48
C ALA A 68 23.10 15.29 14.57
N SER A 69 24.28 15.49 13.99
CA SER A 69 24.91 16.81 13.83
C SER A 69 24.95 17.15 12.35
N VAL A 70 24.31 18.26 11.99
CA VAL A 70 24.24 18.80 10.63
C VAL A 70 24.74 20.25 10.68
N GLY A 71 25.98 20.48 10.25
CA GLY A 71 26.65 21.77 10.43
C GLY A 71 26.81 22.11 11.91
N SER A 72 26.20 23.22 12.35
CA SER A 72 26.18 23.65 13.76
C SER A 72 24.96 23.17 14.56
N LYS A 73 23.95 22.60 13.91
CA LYS A 73 22.70 22.15 14.56
C LYS A 73 22.85 20.69 15.03
N LYS A 74 22.55 20.45 16.31
CA LYS A 74 22.48 19.11 16.92
C LYS A 74 21.02 18.76 17.18
N ILE A 75 20.55 17.65 16.62
CA ILE A 75 19.15 17.21 16.70
C ILE A 75 19.11 15.81 17.32
N PRO A 76 18.31 15.58 18.38
CA PRO A 76 18.13 14.24 18.94
C PRO A 76 17.37 13.35 17.95
N VAL A 77 17.88 12.15 17.69
CA VAL A 77 17.24 11.20 16.77
C VAL A 77 16.32 10.26 17.54
N LEU A 78 16.90 9.47 18.45
CA LEU A 78 16.19 8.47 19.23
C LEU A 78 17.03 8.02 20.43
N THR A 79 16.39 7.31 21.36
CA THR A 79 17.07 6.60 22.46
C THR A 79 16.75 5.12 22.37
N LEU A 80 17.79 4.28 22.28
CA LEU A 80 17.71 2.84 22.29
C LEU A 80 17.71 2.32 23.73
N LYS A 81 16.98 1.22 23.93
CA LYS A 81 16.89 0.45 25.17
C LYS A 81 17.29 -1.00 24.86
N PRO A 82 17.68 -1.82 25.84
CA PRO A 82 18.04 -3.22 25.64
C PRO A 82 16.92 -4.05 24.95
N ARG A 83 15.66 -3.62 25.09
CA ARG A 83 14.51 -4.27 24.44
C ARG A 83 14.45 -4.04 22.93
N ASP A 84 15.21 -3.09 22.39
CA ASP A 84 15.32 -2.82 20.95
C ASP A 84 16.37 -3.69 20.27
N ILE A 85 17.12 -4.51 21.02
CA ILE A 85 18.07 -5.46 20.47
C ILE A 85 17.27 -6.62 19.88
N ASN A 86 17.21 -6.67 18.55
CA ASN A 86 16.47 -7.70 17.81
C ASN A 86 17.36 -8.87 17.37
N VAL A 87 18.66 -8.82 17.66
CA VAL A 87 19.63 -9.87 17.30
C VAL A 87 20.36 -10.34 18.55
N ASP A 88 20.24 -11.63 18.84
CA ASP A 88 20.91 -12.23 19.99
C ASP A 88 22.44 -12.12 19.84
N GLY A 89 23.10 -11.72 20.93
CA GLY A 89 24.56 -11.60 21.00
C GLY A 89 25.15 -10.28 20.51
N ILE A 90 24.32 -9.29 20.13
CA ILE A 90 24.78 -7.93 19.81
C ILE A 90 24.53 -7.03 21.02
N ASP A 91 25.54 -6.24 21.42
CA ASP A 91 25.38 -5.25 22.48
C ASP A 91 24.63 -3.99 21.99
N LEU A 92 24.16 -3.19 22.94
CA LEU A 92 23.37 -1.99 22.64
C LEU A 92 24.18 -0.94 21.86
N GLU A 93 25.50 -0.93 22.03
CA GLU A 93 26.42 0.00 21.37
C GLU A 93 26.59 -0.33 19.89
N THR A 94 26.87 -1.60 19.59
CA THR A 94 26.96 -2.14 18.23
C THR A 94 25.63 -1.96 17.49
N GLN A 95 24.50 -2.20 18.18
CA GLN A 95 23.18 -1.92 17.61
C GLN A 95 22.97 -0.43 17.30
N ALA A 96 23.44 0.47 18.17
CA ALA A 96 23.41 1.91 17.97
C ALA A 96 24.26 2.33 16.77
N GLU A 97 25.44 1.74 16.60
CA GLU A 97 26.33 2.00 15.47
C GLU A 97 25.69 1.56 14.15
N GLN A 98 25.15 0.34 14.09
CA GLN A 98 24.44 -0.16 12.90
C GLN A 98 23.25 0.72 12.52
N ILE A 99 22.46 1.16 13.50
CA ILE A 99 21.32 2.05 13.25
C ILE A 99 21.81 3.42 12.75
N SER A 100 22.89 3.94 13.34
CA SER A 100 23.50 5.21 12.92
C SER A 100 23.95 5.14 11.46
N ASP A 101 24.62 4.06 11.07
CA ASP A 101 25.07 3.84 9.70
C ASP A 101 23.89 3.70 8.70
N ARG A 102 22.82 2.99 9.08
CA ARG A 102 21.58 2.92 8.27
C ARG A 102 20.91 4.28 8.11
N ILE A 103 20.84 5.08 9.16
CA ILE A 103 20.28 6.44 9.10
C ILE A 103 21.13 7.33 8.19
N LYS A 104 22.46 7.27 8.32
CA LYS A 104 23.38 8.03 7.47
C LYS A 104 23.18 7.72 6.00
N ARG A 105 23.23 6.42 5.62
CA ARG A 105 22.99 5.98 4.25
C ARG A 105 21.60 6.39 3.74
N GLY A 106 20.57 6.24 4.57
CA GLY A 106 19.21 6.63 4.23
C GLY A 106 19.08 8.13 3.92
N LEU A 107 19.76 8.98 4.71
CA LEU A 107 19.77 10.43 4.50
C LEU A 107 20.60 10.86 3.28
N GLU A 108 21.74 10.20 3.04
CA GLU A 108 22.54 10.40 1.83
C GLU A 108 21.76 10.02 0.57
N GLN A 109 21.09 8.86 0.60
CA GLN A 109 20.20 8.42 -0.48
C GLN A 109 19.05 9.42 -0.70
N ALA A 110 18.38 9.86 0.37
CA ALA A 110 17.31 10.85 0.27
C ALA A 110 17.76 12.18 -0.34
N LYS A 111 19.02 12.60 -0.08
CA LYS A 111 19.61 13.80 -0.70
C LYS A 111 19.92 13.58 -2.20
N LEU A 112 20.39 12.39 -2.58
CA LEU A 112 20.67 12.05 -3.98
C LEU A 112 19.40 11.95 -4.82
N GLU A 113 18.34 11.33 -4.29
CA GLU A 113 17.06 11.14 -4.98
C GLU A 113 16.34 12.47 -5.29
N ARG A 114 16.64 13.55 -4.55
CA ARG A 114 16.11 14.90 -4.81
C ARG A 114 16.94 15.72 -5.79
N LYS A 115 18.07 15.21 -6.28
CA LYS A 115 18.83 15.91 -7.34
C LYS A 115 18.03 15.90 -8.65
N PRO A 116 18.02 17.02 -9.41
CA PRO A 116 17.20 17.15 -10.61
C PRO A 116 17.50 16.08 -11.68
N ALA A 117 18.73 15.59 -11.73
CA ALA A 117 19.11 14.50 -12.64
C ALA A 117 18.32 13.20 -12.39
N PHE A 118 18.00 12.88 -11.14
CA PHE A 118 17.22 11.69 -10.78
C PHE A 118 15.74 11.85 -11.15
N MET A 119 15.18 13.06 -10.95
CA MET A 119 13.80 13.38 -11.32
C MET A 119 13.55 13.23 -12.84
N ILE A 120 14.52 13.59 -13.69
CA ILE A 120 14.38 13.45 -15.16
C ILE A 120 14.27 11.97 -15.57
N GLN A 121 15.11 11.11 -14.98
CA GLN A 121 15.03 9.67 -15.24
C GLN A 121 13.70 9.07 -14.78
N GLN A 122 13.23 9.51 -13.61
CA GLN A 122 11.97 9.06 -13.03
C GLN A 122 10.75 9.56 -13.83
N ALA A 123 10.82 10.78 -14.38
CA ALA A 123 9.79 11.32 -15.27
C ALA A 123 9.63 10.46 -16.54
N LYS A 124 10.72 9.95 -17.12
CA LYS A 124 10.64 9.05 -18.29
C LYS A 124 9.85 7.78 -17.98
N LEU A 125 10.14 7.12 -16.85
CA LEU A 125 9.42 5.93 -16.43
C LEU A 125 7.94 6.22 -16.16
N THR A 126 7.64 7.36 -15.54
CA THR A 126 6.25 7.81 -15.32
C THR A 126 5.49 8.01 -16.63
N VAL A 127 6.10 8.65 -17.63
CA VAL A 127 5.49 8.85 -18.96
C VAL A 127 5.19 7.51 -19.63
N VAL A 128 6.12 6.56 -19.58
CA VAL A 128 5.90 5.21 -20.12
C VAL A 128 4.76 4.49 -19.39
N GLY A 129 4.72 4.57 -18.05
CA GLY A 129 3.64 4.01 -17.25
C GLY A 129 2.27 4.61 -17.57
N LEU A 130 2.20 5.93 -17.73
CA LEU A 130 0.97 6.64 -18.13
C LEU A 130 0.49 6.21 -19.52
N LEU A 131 1.40 6.08 -20.49
CA LEU A 131 1.05 5.60 -21.84
C LEU A 131 0.46 4.19 -21.79
N LEU A 132 1.08 3.27 -21.04
CA LEU A 132 0.57 1.89 -20.87
C LEU A 132 -0.80 1.87 -20.18
N MET A 133 -1.00 2.72 -19.18
CA MET A 133 -2.27 2.86 -18.48
C MET A 133 -3.38 3.37 -19.40
N ILE A 134 -3.10 4.40 -20.22
CA ILE A 134 -4.03 4.94 -21.22
C ILE A 134 -4.37 3.89 -22.29
N LEU A 135 -3.36 3.18 -22.80
CA LEU A 135 -3.56 2.10 -23.79
C LEU A 135 -4.43 0.98 -23.22
N SER A 136 -4.17 0.55 -21.98
CA SER A 136 -4.98 -0.47 -21.30
C SER A 136 -6.43 -0.01 -21.12
N ASN A 137 -6.64 1.24 -20.70
CA ASN A 137 -7.97 1.83 -20.58
C ASN A 137 -8.69 1.92 -21.94
N PHE A 138 -7.96 2.24 -23.02
CA PHE A 138 -8.50 2.27 -24.38
C PHE A 138 -8.95 0.88 -24.86
N ILE A 139 -8.14 -0.16 -24.64
CA ILE A 139 -8.47 -1.55 -24.98
C ILE A 139 -9.71 -2.02 -24.21
N LEU A 140 -9.79 -1.71 -22.92
CA LEU A 140 -10.96 -2.03 -22.09
C LEU A 140 -12.21 -1.31 -22.57
N TRP A 141 -12.11 -0.01 -22.85
CA TRP A 141 -13.22 0.77 -23.39
C TRP A 141 -13.71 0.23 -24.74
N HIS A 142 -12.79 -0.14 -25.63
CA HIS A 142 -13.14 -0.75 -26.92
C HIS A 142 -13.87 -2.09 -26.75
N SER A 143 -13.39 -2.93 -25.83
CA SER A 143 -14.01 -4.23 -25.51
C SER A 143 -15.41 -4.07 -24.91
N ILE A 144 -15.57 -3.11 -23.99
CA ILE A 144 -16.86 -2.75 -23.41
C ILE A 144 -17.83 -2.30 -24.51
N LYS A 145 -17.41 -1.39 -25.38
CA LYS A 145 -18.25 -0.86 -26.48
C LYS A 145 -18.70 -1.96 -27.44
N ARG A 146 -17.81 -2.90 -27.78
CA ARG A 146 -18.15 -4.08 -28.61
C ARG A 146 -19.22 -4.95 -27.93
N LEU A 147 -19.10 -5.22 -26.64
CA LEU A 147 -20.08 -6.01 -25.88
C LEU A 147 -21.44 -5.32 -25.80
N THR A 148 -21.47 -3.97 -25.72
CA THR A 148 -22.71 -3.19 -25.73
C THR A 148 -23.42 -3.25 -27.09
N GLN A 149 -22.68 -3.11 -28.20
CA GLN A 149 -23.26 -3.17 -29.55
C GLN A 149 -23.80 -4.57 -29.90
N ALA A 150 -23.10 -5.63 -29.45
CA ALA A 150 -23.56 -7.01 -29.57
C ALA A 150 -24.77 -7.36 -28.68
N LYS A 151 -25.16 -6.48 -27.74
CA LYS A 151 -26.40 -6.62 -26.96
C LYS A 151 -27.59 -6.01 -27.71
N VAL A 152 -27.40 -4.81 -28.29
CA VAL A 152 -28.47 -4.06 -28.99
C VAL A 152 -28.94 -4.78 -30.26
N THR A 153 -28.02 -5.35 -31.03
CA THR A 153 -28.35 -6.07 -32.27
C THR A 153 -29.10 -7.39 -31.99
N PHE A 154 -28.66 -8.16 -31.00
CA PHE A 154 -29.28 -9.44 -30.62
C PHE A 154 -30.67 -9.30 -29.95
N SER A 155 -31.01 -8.13 -29.39
CA SER A 155 -32.32 -7.89 -28.79
C SER A 155 -33.41 -7.56 -29.82
N ARG A 156 -33.05 -7.28 -31.08
CA ARG A 156 -34.00 -6.82 -32.12
C ARG A 156 -34.63 -7.95 -32.93
N ASP A 157 -34.03 -9.15 -32.94
CA ASP A 157 -34.41 -10.27 -33.84
C ASP A 157 -34.96 -11.53 -33.12
N ALA A 158 -35.39 -11.45 -31.85
CA ALA A 158 -35.68 -12.65 -31.05
C ALA A 158 -37.17 -13.10 -31.06
N ASP A 159 -37.41 -14.34 -31.49
CA ASP A 159 -38.71 -15.01 -31.54
C ASP A 159 -39.03 -15.82 -30.26
N LEU A 160 -40.32 -16.05 -29.93
CA LEU A 160 -40.83 -16.41 -28.58
C LEU A 160 -40.17 -17.62 -27.85
N PRO A 161 -39.78 -18.75 -28.48
CA PRO A 161 -39.14 -19.87 -27.80
C PRO A 161 -37.64 -19.66 -27.51
N SER A 162 -37.00 -18.65 -28.11
CA SER A 162 -35.58 -18.34 -27.89
C SER A 162 -35.31 -17.59 -26.57
N GLN A 163 -36.35 -17.15 -25.85
CA GLN A 163 -36.23 -16.23 -24.71
C GLN A 163 -35.48 -16.80 -23.50
N LEU A 164 -35.48 -18.12 -23.27
CA LEU A 164 -34.77 -18.74 -22.13
C LEU A 164 -33.26 -18.82 -22.36
N GLU A 165 -32.83 -19.27 -23.55
CA GLU A 165 -31.44 -19.21 -24.01
C GLU A 165 -30.96 -17.74 -24.08
N GLN A 166 -31.84 -16.83 -24.50
CA GLN A 166 -31.58 -15.39 -24.58
C GLN A 166 -31.36 -14.76 -23.19
N ARG A 167 -32.17 -15.08 -22.17
CA ARG A 167 -31.96 -14.59 -20.79
C ARG A 167 -30.62 -15.04 -20.23
N ARG A 168 -30.18 -16.26 -20.55
CA ARG A 168 -28.89 -16.80 -20.10
C ARG A 168 -27.71 -16.03 -20.71
N THR A 169 -27.73 -15.80 -22.02
CA THR A 169 -26.65 -15.07 -22.71
C THR A 169 -26.60 -13.59 -22.32
N ILE A 170 -27.74 -12.95 -22.07
CA ILE A 170 -27.80 -11.57 -21.56
C ILE A 170 -27.21 -11.48 -20.15
N ASN A 171 -27.51 -12.45 -19.27
CA ASN A 171 -26.94 -12.49 -17.92
C ASN A 171 -25.41 -12.64 -17.95
N LEU A 172 -24.88 -13.50 -18.83
CA LEU A 172 -23.43 -13.67 -19.00
C LEU A 172 -22.75 -12.40 -19.54
N LYS A 173 -23.35 -11.76 -20.56
CA LYS A 173 -22.84 -10.49 -21.11
C LYS A 173 -22.87 -9.37 -20.06
N GLU A 174 -23.88 -9.32 -19.20
CA GLU A 174 -23.97 -8.34 -18.11
C GLU A 174 -22.86 -8.56 -17.05
N VAL A 175 -22.61 -9.80 -16.65
CA VAL A 175 -21.52 -10.13 -15.72
C VAL A 175 -20.17 -9.77 -16.33
N GLN A 176 -19.93 -10.10 -17.61
CA GLN A 176 -18.72 -9.70 -18.32
C GLN A 176 -18.55 -8.18 -18.33
N TYR A 177 -19.60 -7.42 -18.65
CA TYR A 177 -19.56 -5.95 -18.64
C TYR A 177 -19.14 -5.39 -17.27
N ARG A 178 -19.77 -5.86 -16.18
CA ARG A 178 -19.45 -5.40 -14.82
C ARG A 178 -18.04 -5.82 -14.40
N LEU A 179 -17.57 -6.99 -14.84
CA LEU A 179 -16.21 -7.44 -14.61
C LEU A 179 -15.20 -6.53 -15.33
N LEU A 180 -15.46 -6.16 -16.59
CA LEU A 180 -14.60 -5.23 -17.32
C LEU A 180 -14.55 -3.84 -16.65
N GLN A 181 -15.66 -3.36 -16.10
CA GLN A 181 -15.68 -2.11 -15.33
C GLN A 181 -14.84 -2.19 -14.06
N LEU A 182 -14.86 -3.31 -13.35
CA LEU A 182 -13.97 -3.51 -12.21
C LEU A 182 -12.50 -3.54 -12.61
N ILE A 183 -12.16 -4.27 -13.68
CA ILE A 183 -10.79 -4.30 -14.19
C ILE A 183 -10.34 -2.88 -14.56
N GLN A 184 -11.21 -2.08 -15.19
CA GLN A 184 -10.92 -0.69 -15.50
C GLN A 184 -10.65 0.13 -14.23
N LEU A 185 -11.48 0.00 -13.19
CA LEU A 185 -11.25 0.67 -11.91
C LEU A 185 -9.92 0.22 -11.27
N THR A 186 -9.60 -1.08 -11.33
CA THR A 186 -8.33 -1.62 -10.83
C THR A 186 -7.13 -1.09 -11.60
N VAL A 187 -7.23 -0.92 -12.93
CA VAL A 187 -6.19 -0.29 -13.74
C VAL A 187 -6.00 1.17 -13.32
N TRP A 188 -7.09 1.91 -13.06
CA TRP A 188 -7.02 3.30 -12.59
C TRP A 188 -6.36 3.42 -11.22
N ILE A 189 -6.86 2.69 -10.23
CA ILE A 189 -6.35 2.71 -8.86
C ILE A 189 -4.91 2.16 -8.81
N GLY A 190 -4.67 1.00 -9.41
CA GLY A 190 -3.37 0.33 -9.42
C GLY A 190 -2.31 1.12 -10.20
N GLY A 191 -2.65 1.60 -11.39
CA GLY A 191 -1.75 2.43 -12.20
C GLY A 191 -1.36 3.72 -11.47
N THR A 192 -2.33 4.40 -10.85
CA THR A 192 -2.08 5.59 -10.04
C THR A 192 -1.15 5.28 -8.87
N LEU A 193 -1.39 4.20 -8.13
CA LEU A 193 -0.53 3.80 -7.01
C LEU A 193 0.91 3.45 -7.44
N ILE A 194 1.08 2.79 -8.58
CA ILE A 194 2.41 2.47 -9.13
C ILE A 194 3.15 3.75 -9.51
N ILE A 195 2.48 4.67 -10.21
CA ILE A 195 3.07 5.96 -10.60
C ILE A 195 3.45 6.80 -9.37
N LEU A 196 2.58 6.84 -8.34
CA LEU A 196 2.87 7.52 -7.08
C LEU A 196 4.02 6.85 -6.32
N GLY A 197 4.15 5.52 -6.34
CA GLY A 197 5.25 4.82 -5.68
C GLY A 197 6.60 5.05 -6.34
N LEU A 198 6.58 5.48 -7.61
CA LEU A 198 7.78 5.78 -8.36
C LEU A 198 8.53 6.96 -7.74
N PHE A 199 7.83 8.02 -7.31
CA PHE A 199 8.48 9.18 -6.70
C PHE A 199 8.65 9.02 -5.19
N PRO A 200 9.87 9.20 -4.64
CA PRO A 200 10.14 9.05 -3.20
C PRO A 200 9.26 9.97 -2.34
N GLN A 201 9.03 11.19 -2.82
CA GLN A 201 8.25 12.21 -2.11
C GLN A 201 6.78 11.83 -1.93
N THR A 202 6.21 11.02 -2.84
CA THR A 202 4.81 10.59 -2.79
C THR A 202 4.61 9.23 -2.12
N ARG A 203 5.67 8.54 -1.69
CA ARG A 203 5.56 7.26 -0.95
C ARG A 203 4.82 7.41 0.38
N LEU A 204 5.02 8.55 1.07
CA LEU A 204 4.26 8.88 2.27
C LEU A 204 2.76 9.01 1.97
N MET A 205 2.39 9.73 0.90
CA MET A 205 0.99 9.83 0.44
C MET A 205 0.42 8.46 0.07
N GLN A 206 1.22 7.58 -0.56
CA GLN A 206 0.80 6.23 -0.94
C GLN A 206 0.40 5.40 0.28
N LEU A 207 1.16 5.47 1.38
CA LEU A 207 0.85 4.78 2.63
C LEU A 207 -0.50 5.24 3.21
N TRP A 208 -0.78 6.54 3.19
CA TRP A 208 -2.07 7.10 3.61
C TRP A 208 -3.22 6.61 2.72
N ILE A 209 -3.05 6.65 1.40
CA ILE A 209 -4.05 6.20 0.44
C ILE A 209 -4.38 4.72 0.66
N ILE A 210 -3.38 3.84 0.79
CA ILE A 210 -3.59 2.41 1.00
C ILE A 210 -4.32 2.15 2.33
N THR A 211 -3.96 2.90 3.37
CA THR A 211 -4.59 2.76 4.70
C THR A 211 -6.06 3.15 4.67
N ILE A 212 -6.39 4.28 4.05
CA ILE A 212 -7.77 4.77 3.90
C ILE A 212 -8.56 3.84 2.98
N LEU A 213 -7.95 3.36 1.90
CA LEU A 213 -8.62 2.53 0.89
C LEU A 213 -8.85 1.09 1.35
N ARG A 214 -8.12 0.58 2.34
CA ARG A 214 -8.23 -0.80 2.82
C ARG A 214 -9.65 -1.15 3.30
N ILE A 215 -10.32 -0.23 4.00
CA ILE A 215 -11.67 -0.43 4.54
C ILE A 215 -12.72 -0.51 3.41
N PRO A 216 -12.86 0.50 2.52
CA PRO A 216 -13.84 0.45 1.44
C PRO A 216 -13.55 -0.67 0.43
N LEU A 217 -12.27 -0.98 0.15
CA LEU A 217 -11.92 -2.04 -0.79
C LEU A 217 -12.46 -3.41 -0.34
N ARG A 218 -12.34 -3.74 0.96
CA ARG A 218 -12.88 -4.98 1.51
C ARG A 218 -14.41 -5.05 1.34
N LEU A 219 -15.11 -3.96 1.58
CA LEU A 219 -16.56 -3.90 1.41
C LEU A 219 -16.98 -4.08 -0.05
N ILE A 220 -16.29 -3.42 -0.98
CA ILE A 220 -16.55 -3.56 -2.43
C ILE A 220 -16.38 -5.01 -2.88
N VAL A 221 -15.31 -5.69 -2.42
CA VAL A 221 -15.08 -7.11 -2.74
C VAL A 221 -16.19 -8.00 -2.20
N ILE A 222 -16.60 -7.81 -0.94
CA ILE A 222 -17.69 -8.59 -0.32
C ILE A 222 -19.00 -8.37 -1.08
N ILE A 223 -19.38 -7.12 -1.33
CA ILE A 223 -20.59 -6.77 -2.09
C ILE A 223 -20.55 -7.42 -3.48
N TRP A 224 -19.39 -7.40 -4.14
CA TRP A 224 -19.24 -7.98 -5.46
C TRP A 224 -19.37 -9.50 -5.46
N ILE A 225 -18.72 -10.20 -4.52
CA ILE A 225 -18.85 -11.66 -4.36
C ILE A 225 -20.31 -12.02 -4.10
N CYS A 226 -20.97 -11.33 -3.18
CA CYS A 226 -22.40 -11.54 -2.90
C CYS A 226 -23.26 -11.33 -4.16
N TYR A 227 -23.02 -10.26 -4.92
CA TYR A 227 -23.75 -10.00 -6.17
C TYR A 227 -23.56 -11.12 -7.21
N VAL A 228 -22.32 -11.57 -7.41
CA VAL A 228 -21.99 -12.66 -8.35
C VAL A 228 -22.63 -13.97 -7.92
N LEU A 229 -22.60 -14.30 -6.63
CA LEU A 229 -23.23 -15.51 -6.08
C LEU A 229 -24.75 -15.49 -6.25
N ILE A 230 -25.40 -14.37 -5.95
CA ILE A 230 -26.85 -14.19 -6.17
C ILE A 230 -27.18 -14.41 -7.65
N ARG A 231 -26.42 -13.78 -8.56
CA ARG A 231 -26.69 -13.88 -10.00
C ARG A 231 -26.39 -15.27 -10.58
N LEU A 232 -25.34 -15.94 -10.10
CA LEU A 232 -25.02 -17.33 -10.45
C LEU A 232 -26.07 -18.32 -9.91
N SER A 233 -26.64 -18.05 -8.73
CA SER A 233 -27.73 -18.84 -8.16
C SER A 233 -28.94 -18.86 -9.11
N TYR A 234 -29.28 -17.71 -9.72
CA TYR A 234 -30.34 -17.65 -10.74
C TYR A 234 -29.98 -18.35 -12.06
N ALA A 235 -28.69 -18.50 -12.38
CA ALA A 235 -28.23 -19.12 -13.62
C ALA A 235 -28.13 -20.66 -13.54
N ARG A 236 -28.23 -21.26 -12.35
CA ARG A 236 -28.13 -22.70 -12.12
C ARG A 236 -29.43 -23.22 -11.53
N SER A 237 -30.13 -24.08 -12.27
CA SER A 237 -31.38 -24.76 -11.91
C SER A 237 -31.40 -25.26 -10.45
N PRO A 238 -32.60 -25.39 -9.81
CA PRO A 238 -32.86 -25.14 -8.39
C PRO A 238 -32.39 -26.26 -7.44
N LYS A 239 -31.12 -26.66 -7.50
CA LYS A 239 -30.55 -27.75 -6.69
C LYS A 239 -29.58 -27.30 -5.60
N LEU A 240 -29.27 -25.99 -5.50
CA LEU A 240 -28.32 -25.46 -4.52
C LEU A 240 -28.96 -24.65 -3.37
N MET A 241 -30.27 -24.38 -3.43
CA MET A 241 -31.02 -23.72 -2.36
C MET A 241 -30.89 -24.39 -0.98
N PRO A 242 -30.87 -25.73 -0.84
CA PRO A 242 -30.75 -26.33 0.49
C PRO A 242 -29.32 -26.29 1.06
N LEU A 243 -28.30 -26.09 0.24
CA LEU A 243 -26.89 -26.15 0.67
C LEU A 243 -26.40 -24.81 1.25
N LEU A 244 -26.98 -23.71 0.78
CA LEU A 244 -26.68 -22.35 1.25
C LEU A 244 -27.41 -22.04 2.58
N LEU A 245 -28.61 -22.60 2.79
CA LEU A 245 -29.33 -22.50 4.06
C LEU A 245 -28.61 -23.27 5.19
N MET A 246 -27.93 -24.36 4.85
CA MET A 246 -27.24 -25.24 5.80
C MET A 246 -25.88 -24.68 6.26
N MET A 247 -25.25 -23.78 5.49
CA MET A 247 -24.03 -23.06 5.90
C MET A 247 -24.28 -21.81 6.75
N LEU A 248 -25.49 -21.23 6.70
CA LEU A 248 -25.87 -20.04 7.48
C LEU A 248 -26.44 -20.36 8.87
N LEU A 249 -26.76 -21.63 9.16
CA LEU A 249 -27.44 -22.02 10.40
C LEU A 249 -26.57 -22.18 11.68
N PRO A 250 -25.23 -22.34 11.68
CA PRO A 250 -24.51 -22.50 12.95
C PRO A 250 -24.15 -21.17 13.64
N ILE A 251 -24.64 -20.01 13.15
CA ILE A 251 -24.30 -18.69 13.73
C ILE A 251 -25.42 -18.15 14.64
N THR A 252 -26.55 -18.84 14.76
CA THR A 252 -27.68 -18.41 15.62
C THR A 252 -28.12 -19.48 16.62
N MET A 253 -27.18 -20.25 17.17
CA MET A 253 -27.38 -20.96 18.43
C MET A 253 -26.13 -20.81 19.30
N SER A 254 -26.02 -19.63 19.90
CA SER A 254 -25.46 -19.44 21.24
C SER A 254 -26.48 -18.68 22.07
#